data_AF-A0A0A5FUH5-F1
#
_entry.id   AF-A0A0A5FUH5-F1
#
_cell.length_a   1.000
_cell.length_b   1.000
_cell.length_c   1.000
_cell.angle_alpha   90.00
_cell.angle_beta   90.00
_cell.angle_gamma   90.00
#
_symmetry.space_group_name_H-M   'P 1'
#
loop_
_entity.id
_entity.type
_entity.pdbx_description
1 polymer ?
#
loop_
_entity_poly.entity_id
_entity_poly.type
_entity_poly.pdbx_seq_one_letter_code
_entity_poly.pdbx_strand_id
1 'polypeptide(L)'
;MKRTGIYLGTIIALTAVAAFMFMLLPTNSKSTQSLQFTSQNHGEQAIKELMDYTELEYELTSNHDSWTVKLQEDISDERFEELKTMIQSGKELSFRDHQDNLMLSQDIIKKGSAESEETGNGQPVVTFSLTSEEKFYEVTSKISNTKKPNNVLVMWFGYEEGQTYLEERDKEDPAYLSAPKVNQRLKTSKVQITGNFTKEETHKLAEKINISTLSQGLTLVEKNEK
;
A
#
# COMPACT_ATOMS: atom_id res chain seq x y z
N MET A 1 -25.90 39.85 -40.50
CA MET A 1 -24.94 40.03 -39.38
C MET A 1 -25.06 38.85 -38.43
N LYS A 2 -23.92 38.37 -37.94
CA LYS A 2 -23.70 37.07 -37.27
C LYS A 2 -24.54 36.92 -35.99
N ARG A 3 -25.08 35.72 -35.79
CA ARG A 3 -25.60 35.23 -34.50
C ARG A 3 -24.44 35.02 -33.53
N THR A 4 -24.59 35.44 -32.27
CA THR A 4 -23.87 34.87 -31.13
C THR A 4 -24.82 34.89 -29.94
N GLY A 5 -25.40 33.72 -29.67
CA GLY A 5 -26.21 33.46 -28.48
C GLY A 5 -25.33 33.37 -27.24
N ILE A 6 -25.86 33.89 -26.14
CA ILE A 6 -25.31 33.77 -24.80
C ILE A 6 -25.54 32.31 -24.37
N TYR A 7 -24.46 31.55 -24.14
CA TYR A 7 -24.55 30.22 -23.55
C TYR A 7 -24.57 30.36 -22.03
N LEU A 8 -25.73 30.16 -21.40
CA LEU A 8 -25.79 29.78 -19.99
C LEU A 8 -25.31 28.32 -19.90
N GLY A 9 -24.06 28.13 -19.50
CA GLY A 9 -23.52 26.81 -19.22
C GLY A 9 -24.02 26.30 -17.87
N THR A 10 -24.78 25.22 -17.87
CA THR A 10 -25.06 24.42 -16.66
C THR A 10 -23.80 23.62 -16.32
N ILE A 11 -23.28 23.75 -15.09
CA ILE A 11 -22.26 22.83 -14.57
C ILE A 11 -22.97 21.51 -14.31
N ILE A 12 -22.72 20.50 -15.14
CA ILE A 12 -23.11 19.12 -14.86
C ILE A 12 -21.91 18.49 -14.16
N ALA A 13 -22.10 18.12 -12.89
CA ALA A 13 -21.13 17.30 -12.18
C ALA A 13 -20.99 15.96 -12.92
N LEU A 14 -19.82 15.70 -13.49
CA LEU A 14 -19.51 14.40 -14.08
C LEU A 14 -19.20 13.42 -12.92
N THR A 15 -20.25 12.92 -12.27
CA THR A 15 -20.14 11.68 -11.50
C THR A 15 -20.39 10.55 -12.48
N ALA A 16 -19.35 10.18 -13.22
CA ALA A 16 -19.36 8.92 -13.95
C ALA A 16 -19.14 7.78 -12.94
N VAL A 17 -20.16 7.43 -12.16
CA VAL A 17 -20.30 6.05 -11.72
C VAL A 17 -20.81 5.33 -12.95
N ALA A 18 -19.89 4.69 -13.68
CA ALA A 18 -20.26 3.76 -14.73
C ALA A 18 -20.95 2.57 -14.07
N ALA A 19 -22.26 2.69 -13.81
CA ALA A 19 -23.13 1.56 -13.60
C ALA A 19 -23.27 0.87 -14.98
N PHE A 20 -22.27 0.08 -15.33
CA PHE A 20 -22.42 -0.93 -16.36
C PHE A 20 -23.44 -1.94 -15.83
N MET A 21 -24.71 -1.73 -16.19
CA MET A 21 -25.74 -2.75 -16.02
C MET A 21 -25.41 -3.87 -17.00
N PHE A 22 -24.49 -4.75 -16.59
CA PHE A 22 -24.14 -5.94 -17.34
C PHE A 22 -25.36 -6.87 -17.29
N MET A 23 -25.90 -7.15 -18.47
CA MET A 23 -26.79 -8.27 -18.68
C MET A 23 -26.03 -9.50 -18.18
N LEU A 24 -26.51 -10.16 -17.11
CA LEU A 24 -25.92 -11.38 -16.57
C LEU A 24 -26.06 -12.49 -17.63
N LEU A 25 -25.13 -12.54 -18.57
CA LEU A 25 -24.77 -13.77 -19.23
C LEU A 25 -24.13 -14.65 -18.14
N PRO A 26 -24.51 -15.93 -18.00
CA PRO A 26 -23.80 -16.83 -17.11
C PRO A 26 -22.35 -16.94 -17.62
N THR A 27 -21.43 -16.20 -17.01
CA THR A 27 -20.01 -16.32 -17.26
C THR A 27 -19.57 -17.64 -16.63
N ASN A 28 -19.52 -18.68 -17.45
CA ASN A 28 -18.79 -19.89 -17.12
C ASN A 28 -17.28 -19.58 -17.23
N SER A 29 -16.81 -18.62 -16.45
CA SER A 29 -15.40 -18.27 -16.36
C SER A 29 -14.76 -19.15 -15.30
N LYS A 30 -13.95 -20.11 -15.75
CA LYS A 30 -13.12 -20.93 -14.87
C LYS A 30 -11.74 -20.30 -14.78
N SER A 31 -11.63 -19.10 -14.21
CA SER A 31 -10.34 -18.63 -13.72
C SER A 31 -9.70 -19.73 -12.85
N THR A 32 -8.41 -19.92 -13.07
CA THR A 32 -7.59 -20.91 -12.35
C THR A 32 -6.86 -20.29 -11.17
N GLN A 33 -6.75 -18.96 -11.16
CA GLN A 33 -6.08 -18.20 -10.13
C GLN A 33 -6.94 -18.06 -8.86
N SER A 34 -6.38 -18.51 -7.74
CA SER A 34 -7.01 -18.37 -6.43
C SER A 34 -5.98 -18.07 -5.35
N LEU A 35 -6.41 -17.28 -4.38
CA LEU A 35 -5.64 -16.92 -3.20
C LEU A 35 -6.33 -17.51 -1.97
N GLN A 36 -5.60 -18.29 -1.19
CA GLN A 36 -6.11 -18.90 0.03
C GLN A 36 -5.54 -18.18 1.23
N PHE A 37 -6.42 -17.68 2.09
CA PHE A 37 -6.07 -16.94 3.29
C PHE A 37 -6.49 -17.71 4.54
N THR A 38 -5.74 -17.50 5.61
CA THR A 38 -6.15 -17.82 6.98
C THR A 38 -5.98 -16.58 7.87
N SER A 39 -6.77 -16.47 8.93
CA SER A 39 -6.68 -15.36 9.88
C SER A 39 -7.25 -15.76 11.23
N GLN A 40 -6.67 -15.26 12.32
CA GLN A 40 -7.15 -15.51 13.68
C GLN A 40 -8.37 -14.66 14.06
N ASN A 41 -8.61 -13.51 13.41
CA ASN A 41 -9.71 -12.60 13.73
C ASN A 41 -10.07 -11.70 12.54
N HIS A 42 -11.35 -11.53 12.23
CA HIS A 42 -11.87 -10.57 11.23
C HIS A 42 -11.28 -10.67 9.81
N GLY A 43 -10.86 -11.86 9.37
CA GLY A 43 -10.21 -12.07 8.06
C GLY A 43 -11.07 -11.67 6.85
N GLU A 44 -12.39 -11.90 6.91
CA GLU A 44 -13.28 -11.63 5.77
C GLU A 44 -13.28 -10.15 5.35
N GLN A 45 -13.38 -9.23 6.31
CA GLN A 45 -13.43 -7.80 5.99
C GLN A 45 -12.07 -7.31 5.44
N ALA A 46 -10.96 -7.73 6.03
CA ALA A 46 -9.64 -7.38 5.55
C ALA A 46 -9.38 -7.90 4.12
N ILE A 47 -9.84 -9.12 3.82
CA ILE A 47 -9.76 -9.67 2.45
C ILE A 47 -10.61 -8.84 1.49
N LYS A 48 -11.84 -8.47 1.86
CA LYS A 48 -12.69 -7.63 1.00
C LYS A 48 -12.05 -6.27 0.73
N GLU A 49 -11.59 -5.57 1.77
CA GLU A 49 -10.92 -4.28 1.60
C GLU A 49 -9.66 -4.37 0.74
N LEU A 50 -8.88 -5.45 0.89
CA LEU A 50 -7.71 -5.73 0.05
C LEU A 50 -8.10 -5.96 -1.41
N MET A 51 -9.08 -6.84 -1.67
CA MET A 51 -9.49 -7.17 -3.04
C MET A 51 -10.16 -5.99 -3.73
N ASP A 52 -10.99 -5.24 -3.01
CA ASP A 52 -11.63 -4.02 -3.52
C ASP A 52 -10.59 -2.96 -3.89
N TYR A 53 -9.48 -2.85 -3.13
CA TYR A 53 -8.36 -1.97 -3.47
C TYR A 53 -7.64 -2.40 -4.77
N THR A 54 -7.56 -3.70 -5.04
CA THR A 54 -6.94 -4.21 -6.29
C THR A 54 -7.81 -4.04 -7.53
N GLU A 55 -9.08 -3.65 -7.36
CA GLU A 55 -10.09 -3.55 -8.42
C GLU A 55 -10.32 -4.87 -9.20
N LEU A 56 -9.90 -6.00 -8.63
CA LEU A 56 -10.10 -7.32 -9.23
C LEU A 56 -11.50 -7.83 -8.92
N GLU A 57 -12.18 -8.44 -9.90
CA GLU A 57 -13.41 -9.16 -9.65
C GLU A 57 -13.12 -10.54 -9.03
N TYR A 58 -13.83 -10.87 -7.95
CA TYR A 58 -13.59 -12.10 -7.20
C TYR A 58 -14.86 -12.74 -6.63
N GLU A 59 -14.77 -14.04 -6.40
CA GLU A 59 -15.65 -14.81 -5.52
C GLU A 59 -14.93 -15.10 -4.21
N LEU A 60 -15.55 -14.73 -3.09
CA LEU A 60 -15.06 -15.06 -1.75
C LEU A 60 -15.88 -16.21 -1.17
N THR A 61 -15.18 -17.31 -0.86
CA THR A 61 -15.74 -18.44 -0.11
C THR A 61 -15.02 -18.56 1.22
N SER A 62 -15.74 -18.99 2.26
CA SER A 62 -15.18 -19.16 3.60
C SER A 62 -15.49 -20.53 4.18
N ASN A 63 -14.57 -21.03 4.98
CA ASN A 63 -14.69 -22.24 5.77
C ASN A 63 -13.93 -22.07 7.08
N HIS A 64 -14.66 -21.80 8.17
CA HIS A 64 -14.08 -21.44 9.47
C HIS A 64 -13.05 -20.29 9.34
N ASP A 65 -11.81 -20.51 9.77
CA ASP A 65 -10.72 -19.52 9.77
C ASP A 65 -9.96 -19.47 8.44
N SER A 66 -10.55 -20.02 7.37
CA SER A 66 -9.97 -20.05 6.03
C SER A 66 -10.90 -19.42 5.01
N TRP A 67 -10.32 -18.62 4.14
CA TRP A 67 -11.01 -17.94 3.04
C TRP A 67 -10.31 -18.28 1.72
N THR A 68 -11.09 -18.51 0.67
CA THR A 68 -10.57 -18.64 -0.68
C THR A 68 -11.16 -17.52 -1.53
N VAL A 69 -10.28 -16.68 -2.06
CA VAL A 69 -10.57 -15.71 -3.10
C VAL A 69 -10.28 -16.39 -4.43
N LYS A 70 -11.31 -16.53 -5.27
CA LYS A 70 -11.14 -16.98 -6.65
C LYS A 70 -11.36 -15.78 -7.56
N LEU A 71 -10.41 -15.48 -8.44
CA LEU A 71 -10.60 -14.39 -9.39
C LEU A 71 -11.68 -14.77 -10.40
N GLN A 72 -12.42 -13.80 -10.92
CA GLN A 72 -13.39 -14.05 -11.99
C GLN A 72 -12.70 -14.17 -13.35
N GLU A 73 -11.58 -13.49 -13.53
CA GLU A 73 -10.74 -13.53 -14.72
C GLU A 73 -9.28 -13.73 -14.32
N ASP A 74 -8.54 -14.50 -15.12
CA ASP A 74 -7.10 -14.64 -14.90
C ASP A 74 -6.41 -13.32 -15.30
N ILE A 75 -5.57 -12.81 -14.40
CA ILE A 75 -4.62 -11.73 -14.70
C ILE A 75 -3.30 -12.32 -15.18
N SER A 76 -2.36 -11.48 -15.67
CA SER A 76 -1.06 -11.99 -16.09
C SER A 76 -0.34 -12.68 -14.92
N ASP A 77 0.37 -13.77 -15.21
CA ASP A 77 1.14 -14.51 -14.19
C ASP A 77 2.12 -13.59 -13.45
N GLU A 78 2.77 -12.66 -14.17
CA GLU A 78 3.64 -11.65 -13.58
C GLU A 78 2.92 -10.79 -12.54
N ARG A 79 1.72 -10.28 -12.87
CA ARG A 79 0.94 -9.46 -11.95
C ARG A 79 0.38 -10.28 -10.78
N PHE A 80 0.00 -11.53 -11.03
CA PHE A 80 -0.50 -12.43 -10.00
C PHE A 80 0.61 -12.76 -8.98
N GLU A 81 1.83 -13.06 -9.46
CA GLU A 81 2.98 -13.31 -8.59
C GLU A 81 3.47 -12.04 -7.88
N GLU A 82 3.35 -10.86 -8.50
CA GLU A 82 3.62 -9.58 -7.83
C GLU A 82 2.63 -9.36 -6.67
N LEU A 83 1.32 -9.49 -6.92
CA LEU A 83 0.28 -9.37 -5.90
C LEU A 83 0.47 -10.38 -4.78
N LYS A 84 0.75 -11.65 -5.13
CA LYS A 84 1.14 -12.67 -4.16
C LYS A 84 2.33 -12.21 -3.36
N THR A 85 3.45 -11.85 -3.97
CA THR A 85 4.64 -11.38 -3.24
C THR A 85 4.32 -10.25 -2.26
N MET A 86 3.50 -9.28 -2.66
CA MET A 86 3.08 -8.17 -1.79
C MET A 86 2.21 -8.65 -0.60
N ILE A 87 1.36 -9.67 -0.78
CA ILE A 87 0.45 -10.22 0.24
C ILE A 87 1.12 -11.30 1.13
N GLN A 88 1.76 -12.27 0.47
CA GLN A 88 2.35 -13.52 0.97
C GLN A 88 3.55 -13.26 1.85
N SER A 89 4.24 -12.16 1.56
CA SER A 89 5.20 -11.62 2.48
C SER A 89 4.44 -11.23 3.75
N GLY A 90 4.49 -12.08 4.79
CA GLY A 90 4.12 -11.78 6.18
C GLY A 90 5.04 -10.72 6.79
N LYS A 91 5.40 -9.75 5.95
CA LYS A 91 6.42 -8.75 6.05
C LYS A 91 5.70 -7.48 6.47
N GLU A 92 5.37 -7.41 7.75
CA GLU A 92 4.80 -6.20 8.33
C GLU A 92 5.71 -5.00 8.02
N LEU A 93 5.11 -3.87 7.66
CA LEU A 93 5.85 -2.62 7.58
C LEU A 93 6.29 -2.21 8.98
N SER A 94 7.56 -1.84 9.08
CA SER A 94 8.11 -1.28 10.30
C SER A 94 8.97 -0.06 9.98
N PHE A 95 8.89 0.93 10.87
CA PHE A 95 9.74 2.10 10.85
C PHE A 95 10.82 1.91 11.91
N ARG A 96 12.08 1.94 11.50
CA ARG A 96 13.25 1.69 12.34
C ARG A 96 14.24 2.84 12.28
N ASP A 97 15.05 3.01 13.31
CA ASP A 97 16.16 3.98 13.27
C ASP A 97 17.38 3.43 12.53
N HIS A 98 18.46 4.20 12.50
CA HIS A 98 19.74 3.82 11.87
C HIS A 98 20.46 2.62 12.51
N GLN A 99 20.02 2.20 13.69
CA GLN A 99 20.52 1.04 14.44
C GLN A 99 19.50 -0.11 14.40
N ASP A 100 18.53 -0.02 13.49
CA ASP A 100 17.50 -1.02 13.25
C ASP A 100 16.56 -1.24 14.44
N ASN A 101 16.51 -0.30 15.40
CA ASN A 101 15.56 -0.35 16.51
C ASN A 101 14.15 -0.02 16.01
N LEU A 102 13.15 -0.83 16.38
CA LEU A 102 11.75 -0.57 16.07
C LEU A 102 11.26 0.74 16.71
N MET A 103 10.73 1.65 15.89
CA MET A 103 10.19 2.94 16.32
C MET A 103 8.67 3.00 16.18
N LEU A 104 8.13 2.54 15.05
CA LEU A 104 6.70 2.44 14.77
C LEU A 104 6.44 1.16 13.97
N SER A 105 5.26 0.57 14.10
CA SER A 105 4.76 -0.44 13.18
C SER A 105 3.77 0.17 12.20
N GLN A 106 3.27 -0.64 11.27
CA GLN A 106 2.28 -0.23 10.27
C GLN A 106 0.94 0.26 10.84
N ASP A 107 0.66 0.01 12.13
CA ASP A 107 -0.54 0.49 12.83
C ASP A 107 -0.66 2.02 12.85
N ILE A 108 0.47 2.71 12.67
CA ILE A 108 0.53 4.18 12.59
C ILE A 108 -0.06 4.71 11.29
N ILE A 109 -0.20 3.88 10.26
CA ILE A 109 -0.70 4.23 8.93
C ILE A 109 -2.20 3.93 8.87
N LYS A 110 -3.00 4.90 8.41
CA LYS A 110 -4.41 4.64 8.11
C LYS A 110 -4.47 3.71 6.89
N LYS A 111 -5.12 2.56 7.04
CA LYS A 111 -5.24 1.52 6.01
C LYS A 111 -5.68 2.10 4.67
N GLY A 112 -5.02 1.69 3.58
CA GLY A 112 -5.37 2.10 2.21
C GLY A 112 -5.20 3.59 1.90
N SER A 113 -4.53 4.37 2.76
CA SER A 113 -4.42 5.82 2.59
C SER A 113 -3.17 6.29 1.83
N ALA A 114 -2.33 5.38 1.36
CA ALA A 114 -1.13 5.76 0.64
C ALA A 114 -1.44 6.14 -0.81
N GLU A 115 -0.91 7.27 -1.25
CA GLU A 115 -1.15 7.82 -2.58
C GLU A 115 0.16 8.27 -3.23
N SER A 116 0.26 8.06 -4.55
CA SER A 116 1.29 8.69 -5.37
C SER A 116 0.80 10.06 -5.81
N GLU A 117 1.48 11.12 -5.39
CA GLU A 117 1.14 12.50 -5.70
C GLU A 117 2.31 13.19 -6.42
N GLU A 118 2.04 14.37 -7.00
CA GLU A 118 3.07 15.28 -7.49
C GLU A 118 3.01 16.55 -6.67
N THR A 119 4.16 17.04 -6.18
CA THR A 119 4.18 18.34 -5.50
C THR A 119 3.96 19.48 -6.51
N GLY A 120 3.77 20.71 -6.03
CA GLY A 120 3.52 21.87 -6.91
C GLY A 120 4.61 22.15 -7.96
N ASN A 121 5.80 21.57 -7.84
CA ASN A 121 6.88 21.66 -8.83
C ASN A 121 6.97 20.44 -9.78
N GLY A 122 6.03 19.49 -9.69
CA GLY A 122 6.00 18.26 -10.50
C GLY A 122 6.84 17.11 -9.96
N GLN A 123 7.45 17.24 -8.78
CA GLN A 123 8.21 16.13 -8.16
C GLN A 123 7.27 15.03 -7.65
N PRO A 124 7.43 13.77 -8.09
CA PRO A 124 6.67 12.63 -7.56
C PRO A 124 6.99 12.38 -6.09
N VAL A 125 5.96 12.16 -5.29
CA VAL A 125 6.05 11.87 -3.85
C VAL A 125 5.03 10.80 -3.46
N VAL A 126 5.27 10.13 -2.34
CA VAL A 126 4.25 9.27 -1.72
C VAL A 126 3.70 9.97 -0.50
N THR A 127 2.39 9.99 -0.34
CA THR A 127 1.74 10.46 0.88
C THR A 127 0.97 9.35 1.56
N PHE A 128 0.72 9.47 2.86
CA PHE A 128 -0.24 8.62 3.58
C PHE A 128 -0.75 9.31 4.83
N SER A 129 -1.92 8.89 5.31
CA SER A 129 -2.52 9.42 6.54
C SER A 129 -2.11 8.61 7.76
N LEU A 130 -2.00 9.29 8.91
CA LEU A 130 -1.63 8.68 10.19
C LEU A 130 -2.86 8.38 11.05
N THR A 131 -2.78 7.31 11.84
CA THR A 131 -3.75 7.00 12.89
C THR A 131 -3.46 7.76 14.19
N SER A 132 -2.19 8.16 14.43
CA SER A 132 -1.78 8.95 15.59
C SER A 132 -0.68 9.95 15.25
N GLU A 133 -1.05 11.23 15.23
CA GLU A 133 -0.10 12.35 15.08
C GLU A 133 0.89 12.41 16.26
N GLU A 134 0.44 12.09 17.47
CA GLU A 134 1.25 12.18 18.69
C GLU A 134 2.42 11.19 18.68
N LYS A 135 2.16 9.90 18.41
CA LYS A 135 3.22 8.88 18.31
C LYS A 135 4.25 9.25 17.23
N PHE A 136 3.78 9.73 16.08
CA PHE A 136 4.67 10.14 15.00
C PHE A 136 5.50 11.37 15.36
N TYR A 137 4.90 12.34 16.07
CA TYR A 137 5.60 13.50 16.60
C TYR A 137 6.71 13.11 17.59
N GLU A 138 6.46 12.17 18.51
CA GLU A 138 7.46 11.68 19.47
C GLU A 138 8.64 11.02 18.75
N VAL A 139 8.36 10.11 17.81
CA VAL A 139 9.40 9.40 17.06
C VAL A 139 10.21 10.37 16.21
N THR A 140 9.57 11.28 15.47
CA THR A 140 10.30 12.26 14.66
C THR A 140 11.09 13.26 15.51
N SER A 141 10.61 13.59 16.72
CA SER A 141 11.38 14.37 17.69
C SER A 141 12.65 13.64 18.15
N LYS A 142 12.58 12.33 18.39
CA LYS A 142 13.76 11.52 18.75
C LYS A 142 14.76 11.44 17.60
N ILE A 143 14.28 11.09 16.40
CA ILE A 143 15.16 10.90 15.23
C ILE A 143 15.80 12.23 14.78
N SER A 144 15.06 13.34 14.77
CA SER A 144 15.61 14.65 14.37
C SER A 144 16.71 15.17 15.29
N ASN A 145 16.72 14.75 16.56
CA ASN A 145 17.79 15.06 17.51
C ASN A 145 19.01 14.11 17.40
N THR A 146 18.96 13.11 16.53
CA THR A 146 20.09 12.20 16.30
C THR A 146 21.18 12.90 15.48
N LYS A 147 22.46 12.64 15.79
CA LYS A 147 23.60 13.24 15.10
C LYS A 147 23.56 12.91 13.60
N LYS A 148 23.62 13.92 12.75
CA LYS A 148 23.71 13.73 11.28
C LYS A 148 25.00 12.96 10.92
N PRO A 149 24.96 12.01 9.97
CA PRO A 149 23.84 11.70 9.06
C PRO A 149 22.87 10.63 9.58
N ASN A 150 22.91 10.24 10.85
CA ASN A 150 22.15 9.11 11.40
C ASN A 150 20.67 9.42 11.71
N ASN A 151 20.21 10.63 11.44
CA ASN A 151 18.81 11.04 11.59
C ASN A 151 17.91 10.46 10.49
N VAL A 152 17.88 9.14 10.36
CA VAL A 152 17.04 8.39 9.39
C VAL A 152 15.90 7.68 10.09
N LEU A 153 14.77 7.59 9.40
CA LEU A 153 13.67 6.70 9.75
C LEU A 153 13.49 5.74 8.57
N VAL A 154 13.98 4.52 8.72
CA VAL A 154 14.00 3.48 7.68
C VAL A 154 12.68 2.74 7.68
N MET A 155 12.01 2.68 6.53
CA MET A 155 10.78 1.92 6.34
C MET A 155 11.10 0.57 5.73
N TRP A 156 11.06 -0.47 6.56
CA TRP A 156 11.30 -1.85 6.19
C TRP A 156 10.01 -2.54 5.78
N PHE A 157 10.11 -3.40 4.77
CA PHE A 157 9.07 -4.33 4.41
C PHE A 157 9.50 -5.71 4.85
N GLY A 158 8.99 -6.15 6.01
CA GLY A 158 9.35 -7.44 6.61
C GLY A 158 10.80 -7.58 6.94
N TYR A 159 11.22 -6.69 7.82
CA TYR A 159 12.49 -6.78 8.50
C TYR A 159 12.69 -8.17 9.13
N GLU A 160 13.82 -8.80 8.81
CA GLU A 160 14.28 -10.05 9.39
C GLU A 160 15.43 -9.79 10.38
N GLU A 161 15.47 -10.56 11.46
CA GLU A 161 16.54 -10.42 12.47
C GLU A 161 17.92 -10.66 11.83
N GLY A 162 18.83 -9.71 12.06
CA GLY A 162 20.17 -9.72 11.45
C GLY A 162 20.29 -8.85 10.20
N GLN A 163 19.20 -8.38 9.60
CA GLN A 163 19.27 -7.33 8.59
C GLN A 163 19.67 -6.01 9.24
N THR A 164 20.54 -5.25 8.57
CA THR A 164 20.98 -3.95 9.06
C THR A 164 20.89 -2.86 8.00
N TYR A 165 20.46 -1.67 8.41
CA TYR A 165 20.43 -0.50 7.53
C TYR A 165 21.83 -0.18 6.99
N LEU A 166 22.87 -0.39 7.79
CA LEU A 166 24.26 -0.11 7.41
C LEU A 166 24.73 -0.97 6.25
N GLU A 167 24.31 -2.23 6.16
CA GLU A 167 24.67 -3.13 5.07
C GLU A 167 23.76 -2.95 3.86
N GLU A 168 22.48 -2.65 4.05
CA GLU A 168 21.52 -2.47 2.96
C GLU A 168 21.72 -1.16 2.20
N ARG A 169 22.11 -0.06 2.88
CA ARG A 169 22.09 1.30 2.28
C ARG A 169 22.98 1.48 1.06
N ASP A 170 23.99 0.63 0.90
CA ASP A 170 24.99 0.71 -0.16
C ASP A 170 24.71 -0.31 -1.28
N LYS A 171 23.61 -1.08 -1.18
CA LYS A 171 23.16 -2.02 -2.21
C LYS A 171 22.36 -1.32 -3.31
N GLU A 172 22.40 -1.88 -4.51
CA GLU A 172 21.60 -1.42 -5.65
C GLU A 172 20.10 -1.63 -5.41
N ASP A 173 19.73 -2.76 -4.79
CA ASP A 173 18.36 -3.08 -4.40
C ASP A 173 18.33 -3.40 -2.88
N PRO A 174 18.13 -2.39 -2.02
CA PRO A 174 18.05 -2.59 -0.58
C PRO A 174 16.74 -3.27 -0.18
N ALA A 175 16.77 -4.08 0.87
CA ALA A 175 15.56 -4.72 1.41
C ALA A 175 14.54 -3.74 2.04
N TYR A 176 14.93 -2.50 2.34
CA TYR A 176 14.01 -1.47 2.84
C TYR A 176 13.35 -0.69 1.68
N LEU A 177 12.14 -0.18 1.89
CA LEU A 177 11.40 0.58 0.87
C LEU A 177 11.82 2.05 0.78
N SER A 178 12.17 2.66 1.92
CA SER A 178 12.67 4.05 1.95
C SER A 178 13.47 4.33 3.22
N ALA A 179 14.38 5.31 3.16
CA ALA A 179 15.17 5.74 4.33
C ALA A 179 15.30 7.28 4.41
N PRO A 180 14.18 8.03 4.52
CA PRO A 180 14.20 9.48 4.58
C PRO A 180 14.96 10.02 5.80
N LYS A 181 15.59 11.19 5.61
CA LYS A 181 16.16 11.97 6.72
C LYS A 181 15.06 12.73 7.44
N VAL A 182 14.98 12.57 8.76
CA VAL A 182 14.07 13.35 9.60
C VAL A 182 14.85 14.54 10.15
N ASN A 183 14.61 15.72 9.59
CA ASN A 183 15.34 16.94 9.96
C ASN A 183 14.62 17.81 11.01
N GLN A 184 13.35 17.50 11.28
CA GLN A 184 12.54 18.21 12.26
C GLN A 184 11.50 17.26 12.84
N ARG A 185 11.04 17.58 14.04
CA ARG A 185 9.81 17.01 14.61
C ARG A 185 8.61 17.36 13.72
N LEU A 186 7.75 16.38 13.46
CA LEU A 186 6.60 16.52 12.59
C LEU A 186 5.33 16.30 13.39
N LYS A 187 4.53 17.36 13.53
CA LYS A 187 3.20 17.32 14.13
C LYS A 187 2.17 17.45 12.99
N THR A 188 1.78 16.33 12.40
CA THR A 188 0.91 16.26 11.22
C THR A 188 0.09 14.97 11.24
N SER A 189 -1.07 14.98 10.59
CA SER A 189 -1.87 13.79 10.31
C SER A 189 -1.61 13.19 8.92
N LYS A 190 -0.87 13.90 8.05
CA LYS A 190 -0.48 13.43 6.70
C LYS A 190 1.05 13.48 6.56
N VAL A 191 1.64 12.36 6.17
CA VAL A 191 3.08 12.22 5.90
C VAL A 191 3.31 12.31 4.39
N GLN A 192 4.44 12.89 4.01
CA GLN A 192 4.94 12.93 2.64
C GLN A 192 6.37 12.39 2.62
N ILE A 193 6.59 11.30 1.89
CA ILE A 193 7.92 10.75 1.59
C ILE A 193 8.40 11.38 0.28
N THR A 194 9.53 12.08 0.36
CA THR A 194 10.18 12.71 -0.79
C THR A 194 11.48 12.00 -1.14
N GLY A 195 11.88 12.09 -2.40
CA GLY A 195 13.10 11.46 -2.93
C GLY A 195 13.28 11.73 -4.42
N ASN A 196 14.28 11.10 -5.02
CA ASN A 196 14.49 11.12 -6.47
C ASN A 196 13.65 10.02 -7.15
N PHE A 197 12.36 9.98 -6.83
CA PHE A 197 11.45 8.98 -7.38
C PHE A 197 10.93 9.39 -8.75
N THR A 198 10.73 8.39 -9.59
CA THR A 198 9.84 8.43 -10.75
C THR A 198 8.39 8.23 -10.30
N LYS A 199 7.44 8.59 -11.17
CA LYS A 199 6.01 8.40 -10.92
C LYS A 199 5.62 6.92 -10.77
N GLU A 200 6.30 6.05 -11.50
CA GLU A 200 6.07 4.60 -11.41
C GLU A 200 6.54 4.05 -10.05
N GLU A 201 7.72 4.49 -9.57
CA GLU A 201 8.24 4.09 -8.26
C GLU A 201 7.34 4.59 -7.12
N THR A 202 6.80 5.81 -7.19
CA THR A 202 5.87 6.30 -6.17
C THR A 202 4.55 5.53 -6.18
N HIS A 203 4.05 5.12 -7.35
CA HIS A 203 2.86 4.29 -7.46
C HIS A 203 3.09 2.90 -6.85
N LYS A 204 4.18 2.23 -7.24
CA LYS A 204 4.57 0.92 -6.68
C LYS A 204 4.80 0.97 -5.17
N LEU A 205 5.40 2.05 -4.67
CA LEU A 205 5.61 2.23 -3.24
C LEU A 205 4.29 2.44 -2.48
N ALA A 206 3.39 3.28 -2.99
CA ALA A 206 2.07 3.48 -2.40
C ALA A 206 1.26 2.18 -2.39
N GLU A 207 1.29 1.41 -3.47
CA GLU A 207 0.64 0.10 -3.58
C GLU A 207 1.17 -0.90 -2.54
N LYS A 208 2.49 -1.04 -2.40
CA LYS A 208 3.11 -1.88 -1.37
C LYS A 208 2.67 -1.47 0.04
N ILE A 209 2.60 -0.16 0.32
CA ILE A 209 2.14 0.34 1.62
C ILE A 209 0.67 -0.04 1.87
N ASN A 210 -0.20 0.18 0.88
CA ASN A 210 -1.61 -0.11 1.00
C ASN A 210 -1.87 -1.60 1.18
N ILE A 211 -1.30 -2.46 0.33
CA ILE A 211 -1.47 -3.92 0.44
C ILE A 211 -1.01 -4.41 1.81
N SER A 212 0.16 -3.96 2.29
CA SER A 212 0.67 -4.36 3.61
C SER A 212 -0.25 -3.96 4.78
N THR A 213 -0.81 -2.75 4.73
CA THR A 213 -1.72 -2.27 5.80
C THR A 213 -3.09 -2.94 5.73
N LEU A 214 -3.58 -3.27 4.53
CA LEU A 214 -4.86 -3.93 4.31
C LEU A 214 -4.80 -5.43 4.63
N SER A 215 -3.68 -6.10 4.31
CA SER A 215 -3.46 -7.52 4.56
C SER A 215 -3.04 -7.84 6.00
N GLN A 216 -2.99 -6.85 6.90
CA GLN A 216 -2.61 -7.04 8.29
C GLN A 216 -3.43 -8.14 8.97
N GLY A 217 -2.75 -9.15 9.53
CA GLY A 217 -3.39 -10.26 10.23
C GLY A 217 -3.96 -11.34 9.29
N LEU A 218 -3.72 -11.24 7.98
CA LEU A 218 -3.95 -12.31 7.03
C LEU A 218 -2.67 -13.12 6.84
N THR A 219 -2.83 -14.42 6.60
CA THR A 219 -1.74 -15.31 6.18
C THR A 219 -2.14 -15.99 4.89
N LEU A 220 -1.40 -15.71 3.82
CA LEU A 220 -1.60 -16.39 2.54
C LEU A 220 -1.03 -17.81 2.65
N VAL A 221 -1.83 -18.80 2.30
CA VAL A 221 -1.47 -20.22 2.29
C VAL A 221 -1.03 -20.58 0.89
N GLU A 222 0.23 -20.94 0.73
CA GLU A 222 0.70 -21.56 -0.51
C GLU A 222 0.16 -22.97 -0.63
N LYS A 223 -0.67 -23.18 -1.65
CA LYS A 223 -0.95 -24.54 -2.09
C LYS A 223 0.29 -25.00 -2.86
N ASN A 224 1.09 -25.87 -2.25
CA ASN A 224 2.12 -26.60 -2.99
C ASN A 224 1.40 -27.39 -4.08
N GLU A 225 1.46 -26.90 -5.32
CA GLU A 225 1.07 -27.70 -6.47
C GLU A 225 2.02 -28.90 -6.53
N LYS A 226 1.46 -30.09 -6.38
CA LYS A 226 2.18 -31.36 -6.50
C LYS A 226 2.37 -31.72 -7.97
#